data_AF-A0A7S1G9Q5-F1
#
_entry.id   AF-A0A7S1G9Q5-F1
#
_cell.length_a   1.000
_cell.length_b   1.000
_cell.length_c   1.000
_cell.angle_alpha   90.00
_cell.angle_beta   90.00
_cell.angle_gamma   90.00
#
_symmetry.space_group_name_H-M   'P 1'
#
loop_
_entity.id
_entity.type
_entity.pdbx_description
1 polymer ?
#
loop_
_entity_poly.entity_id
_entity_poly.type
_entity_poly.pdbx_seq_one_letter_code
_entity_poly.pdbx_strand_id
1 'polypeptide(L)'
;DGGAGVAVTVTFVCAGAADIDLRRVSVVADRVRHAARLVDMPCNELHTDAYVEHVREVCADIGAEEPTVIAGTELRDRGFGGLWGVGKAAEHLPALVHLKYVPEGGGDGSAPVVFLGKGIVYDTGG
;
A
#
# COMPACT_ATOMS: atom_id res chain seq x y z
N ASP A 1 -22.31 2.36 8.21
CA ASP A 1 -22.42 2.69 9.65
C ASP A 1 -21.22 3.57 10.04
N GLY A 2 -21.27 4.90 10.08
CA GLY A 2 -22.26 5.76 10.73
C GLY A 2 -21.84 6.19 12.14
N GLY A 3 -20.83 5.55 12.74
CA GLY A 3 -20.34 5.87 14.07
C GLY A 3 -19.52 7.17 14.10
N ALA A 4 -19.93 8.14 14.92
CA ALA A 4 -19.16 9.34 15.20
C ALA A 4 -17.71 8.96 15.57
N GLY A 5 -16.74 9.58 14.90
CA GLY A 5 -15.32 9.24 15.06
C GLY A 5 -14.89 9.34 16.53
N VAL A 6 -14.43 8.23 17.10
CA VAL A 6 -13.82 8.22 18.43
C VAL A 6 -12.48 8.92 18.35
N ALA A 7 -12.35 10.05 19.04
CA ALA A 7 -11.06 10.73 19.19
C ALA A 7 -10.21 9.98 20.21
N VAL A 8 -8.99 9.62 19.83
CA VAL A 8 -7.98 9.00 20.71
C VAL A 8 -6.81 9.96 20.85
N THR A 9 -6.46 10.29 22.09
CA THR A 9 -5.32 11.15 22.40
C THR A 9 -4.24 10.32 23.10
N VAL A 10 -3.03 10.33 22.55
CA VAL A 10 -1.85 9.70 23.14
C VAL A 10 -0.92 10.79 23.63
N THR A 11 -0.59 10.77 24.92
CA THR A 11 0.35 11.72 25.54
C THR A 11 1.66 11.02 25.87
N PHE A 12 2.77 11.58 25.39
CA PHE A 12 4.11 11.10 25.71
C PHE A 12 4.66 11.89 26.90
N VAL A 13 5.05 11.19 27.96
CA VAL A 13 5.76 11.77 29.12
C VAL A 13 7.21 11.30 29.06
N CYS A 14 8.12 12.23 28.80
CA CYS A 14 9.54 11.92 28.61
C CYS A 14 10.36 12.42 29.79
N ALA A 15 11.35 11.63 30.21
CA ALA A 15 12.37 12.11 31.15
C ALA A 15 13.40 12.94 30.38
N GLY A 16 13.56 14.21 30.77
CA GLY A 16 14.49 15.15 30.11
C GLY A 16 13.94 15.80 28.83
N ALA A 17 14.79 16.51 28.11
CA ALA A 17 14.43 17.21 26.87
C ALA A 17 14.52 16.24 25.68
N ALA A 18 13.54 15.35 25.53
CA ALA A 18 13.38 14.57 24.30
C ALA A 18 12.68 15.42 23.25
N ASP A 19 13.34 15.65 22.11
CA ASP A 19 12.72 16.28 20.95
C ASP A 19 11.92 15.21 20.19
N ILE A 20 10.60 15.25 20.33
CA ILE A 20 9.70 14.30 19.66
C ILE A 20 8.97 15.03 18.53
N ASP A 21 9.21 14.59 17.30
CA ASP A 21 8.40 14.98 16.15
C ASP A 21 7.03 14.29 16.23
N LEU A 22 6.08 14.92 16.93
CA LEU A 22 4.72 14.42 17.09
C LEU A 22 3.99 14.28 15.75
N ARG A 23 4.36 15.07 14.73
CA ARG A 23 3.79 14.94 13.39
C ARG A 23 4.25 13.62 12.77
N ARG A 24 5.55 13.28 12.85
CA ARG A 24 6.06 11.99 12.39
C ARG A 24 5.41 10.83 13.13
N VAL A 25 5.29 10.91 14.45
CA VAL A 25 4.64 9.87 15.27
C VAL A 25 3.19 9.66 14.84
N SER A 26 2.44 10.74 14.62
CA SER A 26 1.05 10.67 14.17
C SER A 26 0.92 10.01 12.80
N VAL A 27 1.76 10.41 11.83
CA VAL A 27 1.78 9.79 10.49
C VAL A 27 2.07 8.29 10.59
N VAL A 28 3.05 7.88 11.41
CA VAL A 28 3.36 6.46 11.58
C VAL A 28 2.18 5.71 12.21
N ALA A 29 1.55 6.26 13.25
CA ALA A 29 0.39 5.64 13.88
C ALA A 29 -0.78 5.47 12.90
N ASP A 30 -1.06 6.49 12.09
CA ASP A 30 -2.12 6.42 11.08
C ASP A 30 -1.81 5.38 10.00
N ARG A 31 -0.56 5.31 9.50
CA ARG A 31 -0.17 4.32 8.49
C ARG A 31 -0.13 2.89 9.03
N VAL A 32 0.19 2.69 10.31
CA VAL A 32 0.07 1.37 10.97
C VAL A 32 -1.40 0.93 11.02
N ARG A 33 -2.30 1.81 11.45
CA ARG A 33 -3.75 1.51 11.50
C ARG A 33 -4.32 1.28 10.11
N HIS A 34 -3.85 2.05 9.13
CA HIS A 34 -4.22 1.90 7.74
C HIS A 34 -3.82 0.55 7.17
N ALA A 35 -2.57 0.12 7.40
CA ALA A 35 -2.10 -1.21 7.01
C ALA A 35 -2.92 -2.32 7.68
N ALA A 36 -3.20 -2.20 8.99
CA ALA A 36 -4.05 -3.16 9.70
C ALA A 36 -5.46 -3.22 9.10
N ARG A 37 -6.06 -2.07 8.76
CA ARG A 37 -7.39 -2.02 8.12
C ARG A 37 -7.42 -2.75 6.79
N LEU A 38 -6.37 -2.64 5.97
CA LEU A 38 -6.30 -3.37 4.70
C LEU A 38 -6.21 -4.88 4.94
N VAL A 39 -5.41 -5.32 5.93
CA VAL A 39 -5.27 -6.74 6.27
C VAL A 39 -6.57 -7.33 6.83
N ASP A 40 -7.30 -6.56 7.65
CA ASP A 40 -8.56 -6.98 8.26
C ASP A 40 -9.76 -6.90 7.30
N MET A 41 -9.61 -6.20 6.16
CA MET A 41 -10.69 -6.01 5.19
C MET A 41 -11.02 -7.36 4.52
N PRO A 42 -12.31 -7.75 4.45
CA PRO A 42 -12.67 -9.03 3.87
C PRO A 42 -12.42 -9.02 2.36
N CYS A 43 -12.08 -10.18 1.80
CA CYS A 43 -11.58 -10.31 0.42
C CYS A 43 -12.62 -9.97 -0.66
N ASN A 44 -13.91 -9.96 -0.32
CA ASN A 44 -14.99 -9.49 -1.20
C ASN A 44 -15.04 -7.95 -1.30
N GLU A 45 -14.41 -7.23 -0.37
CA GLU A 45 -14.23 -5.78 -0.41
C GLU A 45 -12.82 -5.41 -0.91
N LEU A 46 -11.77 -6.07 -0.39
CA LEU A 46 -10.39 -5.87 -0.83
C LEU A 46 -9.94 -6.96 -1.82
N HIS A 47 -10.54 -6.97 -3.01
CA HIS A 47 -10.05 -7.76 -4.13
C HIS A 47 -8.93 -7.03 -4.89
N THR A 48 -8.32 -7.66 -5.90
CA THR A 48 -7.16 -7.10 -6.61
C THR A 48 -7.44 -5.74 -7.23
N ASP A 49 -8.59 -5.57 -7.91
CA ASP A 49 -8.96 -4.27 -8.49
C ASP A 49 -9.13 -3.18 -7.43
N ALA A 50 -9.83 -3.47 -6.32
CA ALA A 50 -10.01 -2.54 -5.22
C ALA A 50 -8.65 -2.15 -4.59
N TYR A 51 -7.73 -3.10 -4.50
CA TYR A 51 -6.39 -2.80 -3.98
C TYR A 51 -5.59 -1.93 -4.95
N VAL A 52 -5.72 -2.11 -6.27
CA VAL A 52 -5.10 -1.22 -7.27
C VAL A 52 -5.63 0.21 -7.14
N GLU A 53 -6.95 0.39 -7.03
CA GLU A 53 -7.53 1.72 -6.81
C GLU A 53 -7.02 2.33 -5.50
N HIS A 54 -6.92 1.53 -4.45
CA HIS A 54 -6.38 1.99 -3.18
C HIS A 54 -4.92 2.46 -3.28
N VAL A 55 -4.08 1.83 -4.10
CA VAL A 55 -2.70 2.33 -4.36
C VAL A 55 -2.76 3.69 -5.07
N ARG A 56 -3.67 3.89 -6.03
CA ARG A 56 -3.83 5.20 -6.70
C ARG A 56 -4.21 6.30 -5.71
N GLU A 57 -5.15 6.01 -4.80
CA GLU A 57 -5.52 6.93 -3.71
C GLU A 57 -4.30 7.30 -2.86
N VAL A 58 -3.49 6.30 -2.48
CA VAL A 58 -2.25 6.55 -1.72
C VAL A 58 -1.27 7.41 -2.51
N CYS A 59 -1.09 7.19 -3.82
CA CYS A 59 -0.24 8.04 -4.66
C CYS A 59 -0.74 9.49 -4.66
N ALA A 60 -2.03 9.71 -4.84
CA ALA A 60 -2.64 11.03 -4.83
C ALA A 60 -2.45 11.73 -3.47
N ASP A 61 -2.68 11.02 -2.36
CA ASP A 61 -2.54 11.53 -0.99
C ASP A 61 -1.12 12.02 -0.67
N ILE A 62 -0.10 11.35 -1.23
CA ILE A 62 1.31 11.69 -0.99
C ILE A 62 1.93 12.55 -2.09
N GLY A 63 1.16 12.92 -3.12
CA GLY A 63 1.64 13.67 -4.29
C GLY A 63 2.66 12.92 -5.13
N ALA A 64 2.60 11.57 -5.17
CA ALA A 64 3.42 10.75 -6.05
C ALA A 64 2.81 10.66 -7.46
N GLU A 65 3.62 10.23 -8.42
CA GLU A 65 3.16 9.92 -9.77
C GLU A 65 2.15 8.76 -9.76
N GLU A 66 1.27 8.74 -10.77
CA GLU A 66 0.34 7.64 -11.01
C GLU A 66 1.10 6.31 -11.07
N PRO A 67 0.67 5.28 -10.32
CA PRO A 67 1.38 4.01 -10.30
C PRO A 67 1.32 3.34 -11.67
N THR A 68 2.42 2.71 -12.08
CA THR A 68 2.39 1.83 -13.24
C THR A 68 1.67 0.54 -12.87
N VAL A 69 0.63 0.18 -13.60
CA VAL A 69 -0.15 -1.04 -13.38
C VAL A 69 -0.03 -1.94 -14.60
N ILE A 70 0.34 -3.20 -14.37
CA ILE A 70 0.36 -4.27 -15.38
C ILE A 70 -0.63 -5.33 -14.90
N ALA A 71 -1.76 -5.47 -15.57
CA ALA A 71 -2.89 -6.26 -15.05
C ALA A 71 -3.41 -7.30 -16.05
N GLY A 72 -4.02 -8.35 -15.51
CA GLY A 72 -4.72 -9.38 -16.27
C GLY A 72 -3.85 -10.03 -17.34
N THR A 73 -4.36 -10.12 -18.57
CA THR A 73 -3.67 -10.79 -19.67
C THR A 73 -2.37 -10.09 -20.09
N GLU A 74 -2.19 -8.80 -19.76
CA GLU A 74 -0.92 -8.11 -20.02
C GLU A 74 0.24 -8.76 -19.26
N LEU A 75 -0.01 -9.30 -18.05
CA LEU A 75 0.99 -10.05 -17.29
C LEU A 75 1.47 -11.29 -18.06
N ARG A 76 0.55 -12.01 -18.69
CA ARG A 76 0.89 -13.16 -19.56
C ARG A 76 1.72 -12.69 -20.75
N ASP A 77 1.25 -11.66 -21.44
CA ASP A 77 1.85 -11.20 -22.70
C ASP A 77 3.25 -10.62 -22.51
N ARG A 78 3.53 -10.06 -21.33
CA ARG A 78 4.84 -9.51 -20.94
C ARG A 78 5.75 -10.51 -20.22
N GLY A 79 5.32 -11.77 -20.07
CA GLY A 79 6.16 -12.84 -19.50
C GLY A 79 6.19 -12.91 -17.97
N PHE A 80 5.27 -12.26 -17.26
CA PHE A 80 5.10 -12.37 -15.80
C PHE A 80 4.37 -13.67 -15.43
N GLY A 81 4.86 -14.80 -15.94
CA GLY A 81 4.19 -16.10 -15.87
C GLY A 81 3.96 -16.63 -14.46
N GLY A 82 4.82 -16.27 -13.50
CA GLY A 82 4.61 -16.64 -12.09
C GLY A 82 3.36 -15.97 -11.51
N LEU A 83 3.28 -14.64 -11.61
CA LEU A 83 2.14 -13.88 -11.08
C LEU A 83 0.84 -14.20 -11.83
N TRP A 84 0.90 -14.28 -13.17
CA TRP A 84 -0.22 -14.72 -13.98
C TRP A 84 -0.68 -16.14 -13.61
N GLY A 85 0.26 -17.08 -13.47
CA GLY A 85 -0.03 -18.47 -13.17
C GLY A 85 -0.78 -18.66 -11.85
N VAL A 86 -0.42 -17.88 -10.83
CA VAL A 86 -1.08 -17.88 -9.51
C VAL A 86 -2.46 -17.25 -9.58
N GLY A 87 -2.61 -16.08 -10.20
CA GLY A 87 -3.85 -15.30 -10.09
C GLY A 87 -4.90 -15.54 -11.18
N LYS A 88 -4.57 -16.21 -12.29
CA LYS A 88 -5.46 -16.32 -13.46
C LYS A 88 -6.81 -17.02 -13.22
N ALA A 89 -6.98 -17.73 -12.10
CA ALA A 89 -8.21 -18.43 -11.76
C ALA A 89 -9.18 -17.59 -10.91
N ALA A 90 -8.73 -16.42 -10.41
CA ALA A 90 -9.57 -15.53 -9.62
C ALA A 90 -10.57 -14.75 -10.50
N GLU A 91 -11.68 -14.34 -9.89
CA GLU A 91 -12.69 -13.46 -10.52
C GLU A 91 -12.07 -12.11 -10.88
N HIS A 92 -11.32 -11.52 -9.94
CA HIS A 92 -10.54 -10.31 -10.17
C HIS A 92 -9.11 -10.71 -10.55
N LEU A 93 -8.70 -10.33 -11.75
CA LEU A 93 -7.44 -10.78 -12.34
C LEU A 93 -6.21 -10.20 -11.59
N PRO A 94 -5.03 -10.85 -11.66
CA PRO A 94 -3.84 -10.39 -10.96
C PRO A 94 -3.31 -9.07 -11.55
N ALA A 95 -2.61 -8.30 -10.72
CA ALA A 95 -1.95 -7.07 -11.12
C ALA A 95 -0.55 -6.96 -10.48
N LEU A 96 0.41 -6.43 -11.23
CA LEU A 96 1.65 -5.88 -10.70
C LEU A 96 1.51 -4.36 -10.65
N VAL A 97 1.69 -3.78 -9.47
CA VAL A 97 1.58 -2.34 -9.24
C VAL A 97 2.93 -1.80 -8.80
N HIS A 98 3.41 -0.77 -9.49
CA HIS A 98 4.69 -0.12 -9.21
C HIS A 98 4.49 1.36 -8.96
N LEU A 99 4.62 1.76 -7.70
CA LEU A 99 4.67 3.14 -7.24
C LEU A 99 6.13 3.59 -7.21
N LYS A 100 6.41 4.75 -7.80
CA LYS A 100 7.72 5.40 -7.76
C LYS A 100 7.60 6.75 -7.07
N TYR A 101 8.49 7.00 -6.12
CA TYR A 101 8.60 8.29 -5.44
C TYR A 101 10.05 8.77 -5.47
N VAL A 102 10.23 10.02 -5.88
CA VAL A 102 11.53 10.70 -5.92
C VAL A 102 11.40 11.95 -5.05
N PRO A 103 12.01 11.99 -3.85
CA PRO A 103 11.92 13.15 -2.97
C PRO A 103 12.64 14.36 -3.59
N GLU A 104 12.26 15.57 -3.19
CA GLU A 104 12.99 16.78 -3.56
C GLU A 104 14.47 16.68 -3.20
N GLY A 105 15.35 16.98 -4.17
CA GLY A 105 16.80 16.84 -4.02
C GLY A 105 17.32 15.40 -4.12
N GLY A 106 16.44 14.40 -4.25
CA GLY A 106 16.79 13.02 -4.58
C GLY A 106 16.83 12.84 -6.09
N GLY A 107 17.97 12.44 -6.66
CA GLY A 107 18.10 12.26 -8.10
C GLY A 107 19.55 12.03 -8.54
N ASP A 108 20.48 12.65 -7.85
CA ASP A 108 21.90 12.60 -8.21
C ASP A 108 22.68 11.67 -7.26
N GLY A 109 22.94 10.44 -7.71
CA GLY A 109 23.96 9.54 -7.12
C GLY A 109 23.52 8.62 -5.98
N SER A 110 22.29 8.73 -5.46
CA SER A 110 21.76 7.79 -4.46
C SER A 110 21.16 6.53 -5.10
N ALA A 111 21.55 5.35 -4.62
CA ALA A 111 20.93 4.09 -5.04
C ALA A 111 19.44 4.06 -4.62
N PRO A 112 18.52 3.57 -5.47
CA PRO A 112 17.11 3.47 -5.11
C PRO A 112 16.90 2.41 -4.02
N VAL A 113 15.95 2.66 -3.12
CA VAL A 113 15.42 1.63 -2.22
C VAL A 113 14.17 1.05 -2.85
N VAL A 114 14.11 -0.27 -2.96
CA VAL A 114 12.97 -0.98 -3.55
C VAL A 114 12.30 -1.84 -2.49
N PHE A 115 10.98 -1.66 -2.34
CA PHE A 115 10.14 -2.51 -1.51
C PHE A 115 9.34 -3.46 -2.41
N LEU A 116 9.34 -4.74 -2.07
CA LEU A 116 8.54 -5.77 -2.75
C LEU A 116 7.60 -6.41 -1.72
N GLY A 117 6.30 -6.40 -2.02
CA GLY A 117 5.26 -6.97 -1.17
C GLY A 117 4.51 -8.11 -1.85
N LYS A 118 4.18 -9.16 -1.08
CA LYS A 118 3.25 -10.21 -1.52
C LYS A 118 1.82 -9.68 -1.37
N GLY A 119 1.14 -9.41 -2.48
CA GLY A 119 -0.24 -8.92 -2.51
C GLY A 119 -1.27 -10.02 -2.79
N ILE A 120 -1.23 -11.15 -2.07
CA ILE A 120 -2.27 -12.18 -2.19
C ILE A 120 -3.46 -11.76 -1.34
N VAL A 121 -4.51 -11.26 -1.99
CA VAL A 121 -5.74 -10.77 -1.34
C VAL A 121 -6.55 -11.89 -0.70
N TYR A 122 -6.44 -13.11 -1.23
CA TYR A 122 -7.03 -14.32 -0.65
C TYR A 122 -6.25 -15.55 -1.11
N ASP A 123 -6.06 -16.52 -0.22
CA ASP A 123 -5.32 -17.76 -0.49
C ASP A 123 -6.19 -18.97 -0.12
N THR A 124 -6.82 -19.57 -1.14
CA THR A 124 -7.55 -20.84 -0.97
C THR A 124 -6.61 -22.04 -0.85
N GLY A 125 -5.33 -21.88 -1.22
CA GLY A 125 -4.38 -22.97 -1.44
C GLY A 125 -4.23 -23.42 -2.90
N GLY A 126 -5.00 -22.82 -3.82
CA GLY A 126 -5.07 -23.19 -5.26
C GLY A 126 -6.37 -23.83 -5.68
#